data_AF-A0AB38ZED7-F1
#
_entry.id   AF-A0AB38ZED7-F1
#
_cell.length_a   1.000
_cell.length_b   1.000
_cell.length_c   1.000
_cell.angle_alpha   90.00
_cell.angle_beta   90.00
_cell.angle_gamma   90.00
#
_symmetry.space_group_name_H-M   'P 1'
#
loop_
_entity.id
_entity.type
_entity.pdbx_description
1 polymer ?
#
loop_
_entity_poly.entity_id
_entity_poly.type
_entity_poly.pdbx_seq_one_letter_code
_entity_poly.pdbx_strand_id
1 'polypeptide(L)'
;MKIILGLTLLSVISTGYCFQSHASAYIRGNPVRHFLQRWHPKGLQPHTDFTYDIKTDEGMIIELHCPYISLHMPCEEYYFKIIDGPHEETICGKTKKYKYLSKTNFISMRIITGPKLLKGGPKCSARPIKA
;
A
#
# COMPACT_ATOMS: atom_id res chain seq x y z
N MET A 1 48.30 -32.44 -15.52
CA MET A 1 47.93 -31.01 -15.56
C MET A 1 47.54 -30.64 -16.99
N LYS A 2 46.25 -30.41 -17.25
CA LYS A 2 45.73 -29.75 -18.47
C LYS A 2 44.54 -28.92 -18.03
N ILE A 3 44.70 -27.61 -18.17
CA ILE A 3 43.74 -26.56 -17.86
C ILE A 3 42.84 -26.42 -19.09
N ILE A 4 41.52 -26.52 -18.93
CA ILE A 4 40.58 -25.95 -19.90
C ILE A 4 39.57 -25.12 -19.11
N LEU A 5 39.77 -23.80 -19.23
CA LEU A 5 38.79 -22.76 -18.93
C LEU A 5 37.50 -23.05 -19.73
N GLY A 6 36.38 -23.22 -19.03
CA GLY A 6 35.04 -23.10 -19.59
C GLY A 6 34.43 -21.80 -19.08
N LEU A 7 34.58 -20.73 -19.84
CA LEU A 7 34.07 -19.39 -19.56
C LEU A 7 32.53 -19.36 -19.72
N THR A 8 31.84 -19.00 -18.63
CA THR A 8 30.66 -18.12 -18.53
C THR A 8 29.59 -18.12 -19.63
N LEU A 9 28.36 -18.42 -19.21
CA LEU A 9 27.16 -17.61 -19.51
C LEU A 9 26.07 -17.95 -18.49
N LEU A 10 26.27 -17.51 -17.24
CA LEU A 10 25.16 -17.30 -16.32
C LEU A 10 24.45 -16.03 -16.78
N SER A 11 23.50 -16.18 -17.72
CA SER A 11 22.49 -15.17 -17.97
C SER A 11 21.64 -15.06 -16.71
N VAL A 12 22.06 -14.19 -15.78
CA VAL A 12 21.18 -13.70 -14.72
C VAL A 12 20.13 -12.86 -15.42
N ILE A 13 19.01 -13.50 -15.77
CA ILE A 13 17.79 -12.80 -16.12
C ILE A 13 17.45 -12.01 -14.86
N SER A 14 17.75 -10.72 -14.85
CA SER A 14 17.27 -9.81 -13.82
C SER A 14 15.77 -9.65 -14.03
N THR A 15 15.00 -10.63 -13.59
CA THR A 15 13.58 -10.45 -13.36
C THR A 15 13.46 -9.34 -12.32
N GLY A 16 13.02 -8.16 -12.75
CA GLY A 16 12.63 -7.09 -11.85
C GLY A 16 11.45 -7.58 -11.02
N TYR A 17 11.74 -8.19 -9.87
CA TYR A 17 10.71 -8.66 -8.96
C TYR A 17 10.00 -7.45 -8.36
N CYS A 18 8.80 -7.15 -8.85
CA CYS A 18 7.86 -6.32 -8.10
C CYS A 18 7.52 -7.10 -6.82
N PHE A 19 8.00 -6.65 -5.67
CA PHE A 19 7.76 -7.34 -4.41
C PHE A 19 6.35 -7.02 -3.94
N GLN A 20 5.39 -7.87 -4.35
CA GLN A 20 4.03 -7.77 -3.86
C GLN A 20 3.97 -8.27 -2.41
N SER A 21 3.49 -7.42 -1.51
CA SER A 21 3.39 -7.71 -0.09
C SER A 21 2.01 -7.38 0.44
N HIS A 22 1.59 -8.12 1.46
CA HIS A 22 0.23 -8.05 1.98
C HIS A 22 0.24 -8.04 3.51
N ALA A 23 -0.65 -7.25 4.09
CA ALA A 23 -0.97 -7.30 5.50
C ALA A 23 -2.46 -7.07 5.71
N SER A 24 -2.97 -7.49 6.86
CA SER A 24 -4.37 -7.28 7.21
C SER A 24 -4.54 -6.95 8.68
N ALA A 25 -5.68 -6.32 9.00
CA ALA A 25 -6.11 -6.11 10.37
C ALA A 25 -7.63 -6.27 10.50
N TYR A 26 -8.04 -6.80 11.66
CA TYR A 26 -9.42 -6.83 12.08
C TYR A 26 -9.64 -5.83 13.22
N ILE A 27 -10.59 -4.91 13.08
CA ILE A 27 -10.85 -3.85 14.07
C ILE A 27 -12.22 -4.03 14.75
N ARG A 28 -12.22 -4.08 16.09
CA ARG A 28 -13.44 -4.24 16.94
C ARG A 28 -13.72 -3.08 17.90
N GLY A 29 -12.83 -2.10 17.97
CA GLY A 29 -12.99 -0.96 18.88
C GLY A 29 -11.74 -0.10 18.99
N ASN A 30 -10.55 -0.71 18.89
CA ASN A 30 -9.30 0.03 18.81
C ASN A 30 -8.99 0.41 17.35
N PRO A 31 -8.69 1.69 17.07
CA PRO A 31 -8.30 2.11 15.73
C PRO A 31 -6.92 1.58 15.37
N VAL A 32 -6.68 1.26 14.09
CA VAL A 32 -5.33 1.05 13.58
C VAL A 32 -4.76 2.39 13.17
N ARG A 33 -3.63 2.77 13.77
CA ARG A 33 -2.98 4.06 13.52
C ARG A 33 -1.75 3.88 12.63
N HIS A 34 -1.58 4.79 11.68
CA HIS A 34 -0.40 4.91 10.82
C HIS A 34 0.05 3.58 10.20
N PHE A 35 -0.90 2.77 9.74
CA PHE A 35 -0.65 1.37 9.40
C PHE A 35 0.41 1.21 8.29
N LEU A 36 0.39 2.04 7.24
CA LEU A 36 1.43 2.00 6.19
C LEU A 36 2.83 2.33 6.72
N GLN A 37 2.94 3.29 7.64
CA GLN A 37 4.24 3.68 8.23
C GLN A 37 4.80 2.57 9.13
N ARG A 38 3.95 1.77 9.76
CA ARG A 38 4.39 0.62 10.57
C ARG A 38 5.10 -0.43 9.72
N TRP A 39 4.59 -0.70 8.52
CA TRP A 39 5.19 -1.66 7.58
C TRP A 39 6.36 -1.06 6.79
N HIS A 40 6.33 0.26 6.55
CA HIS A 40 7.35 0.97 5.79
C HIS A 40 7.91 2.16 6.58
N PRO A 41 8.60 1.92 7.72
CA PRO A 41 9.05 2.99 8.62
C PRO A 41 10.10 3.92 8.00
N LYS A 42 10.85 3.43 7.00
CA LYS A 42 11.86 4.19 6.25
C LYS A 42 11.34 4.75 4.92
N GLY A 43 10.02 4.70 4.70
CA GLY A 43 9.40 5.03 3.41
C GLY A 43 9.21 3.81 2.50
N LEU A 44 8.60 4.05 1.35
CA LEU A 44 8.26 3.02 0.37
C LEU A 44 9.37 2.91 -0.67
N GLN A 45 9.90 1.70 -0.83
CA GLN A 45 10.95 1.41 -1.79
C GLN A 45 10.43 1.58 -3.23
N PRO A 46 11.31 1.76 -4.22
CA PRO A 46 10.93 1.66 -5.63
C PRO A 46 10.19 0.34 -5.92
N HIS A 47 9.21 0.37 -6.83
CA HIS A 47 8.46 -0.80 -7.27
C HIS A 47 7.79 -1.58 -6.13
N THR A 48 7.36 -0.86 -5.08
CA THR A 48 6.55 -1.44 -4.01
C THR A 48 5.15 -1.69 -4.55
N ASP A 49 4.65 -2.89 -4.31
CA ASP A 49 3.23 -3.23 -4.41
C ASP A 49 2.79 -3.76 -3.06
N PHE A 50 2.10 -2.93 -2.28
CA PHE A 50 1.69 -3.29 -0.93
C PHE A 50 0.19 -3.13 -0.76
N THR A 51 -0.46 -4.19 -0.30
CA THR A 51 -1.88 -4.20 0.03
C THR A 51 -2.09 -4.33 1.53
N TYR A 52 -2.96 -3.49 2.07
CA TYR A 52 -3.39 -3.51 3.46
C TYR A 52 -4.92 -3.66 3.56
N ASP A 53 -5.36 -4.81 4.04
CA ASP A 53 -6.79 -5.11 4.18
C ASP A 53 -7.27 -4.79 5.60
N ILE A 54 -8.42 -4.15 5.71
CA ILE A 54 -9.08 -3.87 6.99
C ILE A 54 -10.48 -4.43 6.97
N LYS A 55 -10.80 -5.22 7.99
CA LYS A 55 -12.13 -5.76 8.23
C LYS A 55 -12.64 -5.34 9.61
N THR A 56 -13.95 -5.11 9.73
CA THR A 56 -14.64 -4.87 11.01
C THR A 56 -15.80 -5.84 11.19
N ASP A 57 -16.42 -5.84 12.38
CA ASP A 57 -17.64 -6.60 12.68
C ASP A 57 -18.79 -6.23 11.72
N GLU A 58 -19.75 -7.14 11.57
CA GLU A 58 -20.98 -6.88 10.80
C GLU A 58 -21.79 -5.73 11.42
N GLY A 59 -22.45 -4.93 10.58
CA GLY A 59 -23.19 -3.73 11.01
C GLY A 59 -22.31 -2.51 11.32
N MET A 60 -20.98 -2.63 11.16
CA MET A 60 -20.03 -1.54 11.29
C MET A 60 -19.42 -1.23 9.92
N ILE A 61 -19.04 0.03 9.71
CA ILE A 61 -18.25 0.50 8.58
C ILE A 61 -16.91 1.07 9.06
N ILE A 62 -16.02 1.35 8.12
CA ILE A 62 -14.65 1.77 8.37
C ILE A 62 -14.50 3.22 7.97
N GLU A 63 -14.16 4.08 8.94
CA GLU A 63 -13.71 5.43 8.65
C GLU A 63 -12.19 5.43 8.51
N LEU A 64 -11.70 5.84 7.35
CA LEU A 64 -10.30 6.06 7.04
C LEU A 64 -9.98 7.55 7.12
N HIS A 65 -8.94 7.90 7.86
CA HIS A 65 -8.44 9.26 7.96
C HIS A 65 -6.95 9.30 7.62
N CYS A 66 -6.61 10.04 6.56
CA CYS A 66 -5.24 10.29 6.13
C CYS A 66 -4.97 11.80 6.19
N PRO A 67 -4.32 12.33 7.25
CA PRO A 67 -4.03 13.75 7.36
C PRO A 67 -3.20 14.29 6.20
N TYR A 68 -2.35 13.44 5.62
CA TYR A 68 -1.55 13.76 4.46
C TYR A 68 -1.21 12.52 3.62
N ILE A 69 -1.41 12.65 2.32
CA ILE A 69 -1.00 11.72 1.27
C ILE A 69 -0.05 12.51 0.36
N SER A 70 1.13 11.97 0.10
CA SER A 70 2.12 12.60 -0.77
C SER A 70 2.83 11.54 -1.58
N LEU A 71 2.31 11.28 -2.77
CA LEU A 71 2.89 10.40 -3.77
C LEU A 71 3.53 11.25 -4.88
N HIS A 72 4.45 10.64 -5.63
CA HIS A 72 4.93 11.24 -6.86
C HIS A 72 3.82 11.26 -7.91
N MET A 73 3.96 12.12 -8.90
CA MET A 73 3.19 12.06 -10.14
C MET A 73 4.08 11.45 -11.24
N PRO A 74 3.49 10.77 -12.24
CA PRO A 74 2.07 10.71 -12.54
C PRO A 74 1.34 9.53 -11.85
N CYS A 75 0.00 9.53 -11.87
CA CYS A 75 -0.85 8.57 -11.14
C CYS A 75 -0.69 7.12 -11.63
N GLU A 76 -0.20 6.91 -12.85
CA GLU A 76 0.01 5.60 -13.45
C GLU A 76 1.20 4.86 -12.81
N GLU A 77 2.17 5.61 -12.24
CA GLU A 77 3.36 5.05 -11.60
C GLU A 77 3.24 5.00 -10.07
N TYR A 78 2.61 6.00 -9.45
CA TYR A 78 2.48 6.08 -8.00
C TYR A 78 1.04 6.37 -7.64
N TYR A 79 0.41 5.44 -6.95
CA TYR A 79 -0.95 5.63 -6.50
C TYR A 79 -1.25 4.90 -5.19
N PHE A 80 -2.22 5.45 -4.48
CA PHE A 80 -2.87 4.84 -3.35
C PHE A 80 -4.32 4.59 -3.75
N LYS A 81 -4.68 3.32 -3.88
CA LYS A 81 -6.01 2.87 -4.27
C LYS A 81 -6.76 2.34 -3.05
N ILE A 82 -8.02 2.73 -2.91
CA ILE A 82 -8.97 2.18 -1.93
C ILE A 82 -9.99 1.37 -2.71
N ILE A 83 -10.23 0.14 -2.27
CA ILE A 83 -11.17 -0.81 -2.85
C ILE A 83 -12.17 -1.20 -1.76
N ASP A 84 -13.45 -0.94 -2.00
CA ASP A 84 -14.55 -1.15 -1.06
C ASP A 84 -15.75 -1.76 -1.81
N GLY A 85 -15.77 -3.08 -1.89
CA GLY A 85 -16.72 -3.83 -2.71
C GLY A 85 -16.63 -3.40 -4.20
N PRO A 86 -17.71 -2.91 -4.81
CA PRO A 86 -17.71 -2.46 -6.22
C PRO A 86 -17.12 -1.06 -6.42
N HIS A 87 -16.73 -0.36 -5.36
CA HIS A 87 -16.20 0.99 -5.45
C HIS A 87 -14.68 1.00 -5.34
N GLU A 88 -14.05 1.71 -6.27
CA GLU A 88 -12.62 1.96 -6.26
C GLU A 88 -12.35 3.46 -6.33
N GLU A 89 -11.37 3.92 -5.55
CA GLU A 89 -10.89 5.29 -5.57
C GLU A 89 -9.37 5.29 -5.68
N THR A 90 -8.81 6.07 -6.61
CA THR A 90 -7.36 6.16 -6.84
C THR A 90 -6.87 7.56 -6.52
N ILE A 91 -5.83 7.66 -5.70
CA ILE A 91 -5.29 8.92 -5.21
C ILE A 91 -3.79 8.97 -5.55
N CYS A 92 -3.33 10.07 -6.15
CA CYS A 92 -1.90 10.35 -6.31
C CYS A 92 -1.60 11.83 -6.01
N GLY A 93 -0.32 12.21 -6.11
CA GLY A 93 0.11 13.57 -5.80
C GLY A 93 -0.05 13.91 -4.31
N LYS A 94 -0.39 15.17 -4.02
CA LYS A 94 -0.48 15.70 -2.66
C LYS A 94 -1.94 15.95 -2.26
N THR A 95 -2.42 15.21 -1.28
CA THR A 95 -3.78 15.36 -0.72
C THR A 95 -3.69 15.59 0.78
N LYS A 96 -4.40 16.60 1.29
CA LYS A 96 -4.43 16.96 2.71
C LYS A 96 -5.80 16.64 3.31
N LYS A 97 -5.82 16.23 4.57
CA LYS A 97 -7.05 15.97 5.37
C LYS A 97 -8.03 15.03 4.66
N TYR A 98 -7.50 14.01 3.98
CA TYR A 98 -8.31 13.05 3.26
C TYR A 98 -9.09 12.17 4.25
N LYS A 99 -10.39 12.04 4.00
CA LYS A 99 -11.29 11.19 4.78
C LYS A 99 -12.09 10.34 3.81
N TYR A 100 -12.23 9.07 4.14
CA TYR A 100 -13.03 8.12 3.39
C TYR A 100 -13.90 7.34 4.36
N LEU A 101 -15.16 7.12 3.98
CA LEU A 101 -16.11 6.33 4.74
C LEU A 101 -16.53 5.14 3.89
N SER A 102 -16.27 3.93 4.39
CA SER A 102 -16.61 2.73 3.65
C SER A 102 -18.13 2.48 3.63
N LYS A 103 -18.58 1.79 2.60
CA LYS A 103 -19.94 1.28 2.41
C LYS A 103 -20.09 -0.16 2.89
N THR A 104 -18.97 -0.86 3.03
CA THR A 104 -18.94 -2.23 3.57
C THR A 104 -18.14 -2.31 4.87
N ASN A 105 -18.14 -3.48 5.51
CA ASN A 105 -17.30 -3.77 6.67
C ASN A 105 -15.87 -4.19 6.29
N PHE A 106 -15.47 -4.03 5.03
CA PHE A 106 -14.18 -4.45 4.51
C PHE A 106 -13.64 -3.45 3.48
N ILE A 107 -12.41 -2.98 3.67
CA ILE A 107 -11.71 -2.21 2.64
C ILE A 107 -10.33 -2.82 2.38
N SER A 108 -9.91 -2.80 1.13
CA SER A 108 -8.53 -3.11 0.72
C SER A 108 -7.86 -1.84 0.24
N MET A 109 -6.67 -1.56 0.75
CA MET A 109 -5.91 -0.38 0.37
C MET A 109 -4.60 -0.81 -0.26
N ARG A 110 -4.37 -0.44 -1.51
CA ARG A 110 -3.17 -0.80 -2.26
C ARG A 110 -2.33 0.42 -2.53
N ILE A 111 -1.03 0.34 -2.29
CA ILE A 111 -0.05 1.35 -2.68
C ILE A 111 0.91 0.78 -3.70
N ILE A 112 1.02 1.47 -4.83
CA ILE A 112 2.01 1.20 -5.87
C ILE A 112 3.02 2.36 -5.91
N THR A 113 4.30 2.03 -6.06
CA THR A 113 5.36 3.00 -6.34
C THR A 113 6.11 2.66 -7.62
N GLY A 114 6.53 3.70 -8.34
CA GLY A 114 7.42 3.58 -9.50
C GLY A 114 8.90 3.48 -9.11
N PRO A 115 9.84 3.92 -9.98
CA PRO A 115 11.28 3.69 -9.82
C PRO A 115 11.98 4.56 -8.77
N LYS A 116 11.32 5.59 -8.24
CA LYS A 116 11.90 6.53 -7.27
C LYS A 116 11.48 6.17 -5.85
N LEU A 117 12.45 6.25 -4.94
CA LEU A 117 12.21 6.07 -3.52
C LEU A 117 11.23 7.14 -3.02
N LEU A 118 10.17 6.71 -2.33
CA LEU A 118 9.27 7.60 -1.65
C LEU A 118 9.62 7.65 -0.15
N LYS A 119 10.26 8.75 0.29
CA LYS A 119 10.78 8.92 1.66
C LYS A 119 9.70 8.84 2.78
N GLY A 120 8.41 8.84 2.42
CA GLY A 120 7.32 8.59 3.35
C GLY A 120 6.06 8.16 2.63
N GLY A 121 5.33 7.20 3.20
CA GLY A 121 4.03 6.77 2.66
C GLY A 121 2.86 7.60 3.19
N PRO A 122 1.65 7.37 2.65
CA PRO A 122 0.42 7.94 3.18
C PRO A 122 0.28 7.65 4.68
N LYS A 123 -0.01 8.67 5.47
CA LYS A 123 -0.19 8.51 6.93
C LYS A 123 -1.65 8.26 7.22
N CYS A 124 -2.09 7.02 7.09
CA CYS A 124 -3.50 6.68 7.25
C CYS A 124 -3.77 5.97 8.58
N SER A 125 -4.93 6.26 9.17
CA SER A 125 -5.49 5.55 10.32
C SER A 125 -6.92 5.14 10.00
N ALA A 126 -7.36 4.00 10.55
CA ALA A 126 -8.70 3.49 10.35
C ALA A 126 -9.37 3.17 11.69
N ARG A 127 -10.67 3.42 11.78
CA ARG A 127 -11.48 3.06 12.95
C ARG A 127 -12.84 2.48 12.54
N PRO A 128 -13.41 1.56 13.32
CA PRO A 128 -14.75 1.09 13.08
C PRO A 128 -15.75 2.14 13.59
N ILE A 129 -16.82 2.36 12.83
CA ILE A 129 -17.96 3.18 13.24
C ILE A 129 -19.27 2.45 12.93
N LYS A 130 -20.34 2.78 13.65
CA LYS A 130 -21.67 2.23 13.36
C LYS A 130 -22.18 2.78 12.02
N ALA A 131 -22.68 1.88 11.18
CA ALA A 131 -23.28 2.22 9.89
C ALA A 131 -24.52 3.10 10.04
#